data_AF-W7PEV4-F1
#
_entry.id   AF-W7PEV4-F1
#
_cell.length_a   1.000
_cell.length_b   1.000
_cell.length_c   1.000
_cell.angle_alpha   90.00
_cell.angle_beta   90.00
_cell.angle_gamma   90.00
#
_symmetry.space_group_name_H-M   'P 1'
#
loop_
_entity.id
_entity.type
_entity.pdbx_description
1 polymer ?
#
loop_
_entity_poly.entity_id
_entity_poly.type
_entity_poly.pdbx_seq_one_letter_code
_entity_poly.pdbx_strand_id
1 'polypeptide(L)'
;MVDKTQRHRNHWTPWSVAEITFVEQHYDQLSAREIGERLGRSTNGVARIAQLSGLSRGVTPPWSEEELALLRTHYTEGIEYVMSLLPGRSRKANLCIFRRTS
;
A
#
# COMPACT_ATOMS: atom_id res chain seq x y z
N MET A 1 8.33 -37.16 -5.03
CA MET A 1 7.55 -36.28 -5.93
C MET A 1 6.62 -35.47 -5.03
N VAL A 2 6.82 -34.15 -4.96
CA VAL A 2 6.20 -33.30 -3.93
C VAL A 2 4.72 -33.11 -4.26
N ASP A 3 3.88 -33.59 -3.35
CA ASP A 3 2.42 -33.57 -3.38
C ASP A 3 1.91 -32.12 -3.42
N LYS A 4 1.55 -31.63 -4.62
CA LYS A 4 0.90 -30.33 -4.83
C LYS A 4 -0.59 -30.45 -4.49
N THR A 5 -0.89 -30.64 -3.21
CA THR A 5 -2.28 -30.73 -2.74
C THR A 5 -2.54 -29.70 -1.66
N GLN A 6 -2.68 -28.43 -2.05
CA GLN A 6 -3.43 -27.47 -1.24
C GLN A 6 -4.43 -26.73 -2.14
N ARG A 7 -5.62 -27.31 -2.15
CA ARG A 7 -6.87 -26.70 -2.61
C ARG A 7 -6.96 -25.32 -1.95
N HIS A 8 -6.90 -24.26 -2.74
CA HIS A 8 -7.18 -22.89 -2.33
C HIS A 8 -8.62 -22.83 -1.77
N ARG A 9 -8.78 -23.14 -0.48
CA ARG A 9 -9.99 -22.84 0.28
C ARG A 9 -9.91 -21.36 0.63
N ASN A 10 -10.43 -20.60 -0.32
CA ASN A 10 -10.54 -19.17 -0.29
C ASN A 10 -11.29 -18.70 0.98
N HIS A 11 -10.81 -17.58 1.52
CA HIS A 11 -11.66 -16.46 1.91
C HIS A 11 -12.45 -16.52 3.23
N TRP A 12 -11.79 -16.60 4.39
CA TRP A 12 -12.24 -15.88 5.62
C TRP A 12 -11.39 -16.15 6.88
N THR A 13 -10.29 -16.89 6.82
CA THR A 13 -9.44 -17.06 8.01
C THR A 13 -8.78 -15.73 8.38
N PRO A 14 -9.10 -15.17 9.56
CA PRO A 14 -8.46 -13.97 10.06
C PRO A 14 -6.95 -14.21 10.19
N TRP A 15 -6.16 -13.18 9.92
CA TRP A 15 -4.72 -13.26 10.11
C TRP A 15 -4.43 -13.28 11.60
N SER A 16 -3.74 -14.32 12.05
CA SER A 16 -3.28 -14.41 13.43
C SER A 16 -2.11 -13.46 13.66
N VAL A 17 -1.98 -12.93 14.88
CA VAL A 17 -0.85 -12.06 15.26
C VAL A 17 0.49 -12.74 14.95
N ALA A 18 0.59 -14.05 15.17
CA ALA A 18 1.78 -14.84 14.83
C ALA A 18 2.08 -14.87 13.32
N GLU A 19 1.06 -14.96 12.45
CA GLU A 19 1.24 -14.88 11.00
C GLU A 19 1.72 -13.49 10.60
N ILE A 20 1.19 -12.44 11.22
CA ILE A 20 1.59 -11.05 10.97
C ILE A 20 3.06 -10.85 11.37
N THR A 21 3.44 -11.18 12.60
CA THR A 21 4.82 -11.04 13.10
C THR A 21 5.80 -11.87 12.26
N PHE A 22 5.40 -13.05 11.80
CA PHE A 22 6.22 -13.84 10.89
C PHE A 22 6.47 -13.13 9.56
N VAL A 23 5.42 -12.54 8.97
CA VAL A 23 5.55 -11.68 7.78
C VAL A 23 6.49 -10.52 8.10
N GLU A 24 6.33 -9.82 9.23
CA GLU A 24 7.18 -8.66 9.56
C GLU A 24 8.67 -9.00 9.66
N GLN A 25 9.00 -10.09 10.34
CA GLN A 25 10.40 -10.53 10.51
C GLN A 25 11.02 -11.03 9.20
N HIS A 26 10.23 -11.69 8.35
CA HIS A 26 10.73 -12.30 7.12
C HIS A 26 10.62 -11.38 5.90
N TYR A 27 9.83 -10.31 5.94
CA TYR A 27 9.64 -9.41 4.78
C TYR A 27 10.91 -8.65 4.39
N ASP A 28 11.86 -8.48 5.33
CA ASP A 28 13.16 -7.87 5.05
C ASP A 28 14.11 -8.86 4.33
N GLN A 29 13.92 -10.16 4.54
CA GLN A 29 14.83 -11.22 4.06
C GLN A 29 14.27 -12.04 2.89
N LEU A 30 12.94 -12.20 2.81
CA LEU A 30 12.24 -13.08 1.87
C LEU A 30 11.20 -12.30 1.06
N SER A 31 11.04 -12.71 -0.19
CA SER A 31 10.00 -12.12 -1.05
C SER A 31 8.60 -12.51 -0.57
N ALA A 32 7.61 -11.63 -0.76
CA ALA A 32 6.20 -11.90 -0.45
C ALA A 32 5.65 -13.20 -1.07
N ARG A 33 6.27 -13.67 -2.15
CA ARG A 33 6.01 -14.96 -2.77
C ARG A 33 6.41 -16.15 -1.88
N GLU A 34 7.64 -16.17 -1.39
CA GLU A 34 8.14 -17.26 -0.54
C GLU A 34 7.42 -17.32 0.80
N ILE A 35 7.12 -16.14 1.36
CA ILE A 35 6.32 -16.02 2.59
C ILE A 35 4.91 -16.59 2.37
N GLY A 36 4.30 -16.30 1.20
CA GLY A 36 3.01 -16.87 0.82
C GLY A 36 3.06 -18.39 0.66
N GLU A 37 4.12 -18.94 0.05
CA GLU A 37 4.32 -20.38 -0.08
C GLU A 37 4.48 -21.08 1.28
N ARG A 38 5.19 -20.46 2.24
CA ARG A 38 5.34 -21.00 3.60
C ARG A 38 4.08 -20.93 4.44
N LEU A 39 3.29 -19.86 4.30
CA LEU A 39 2.03 -19.67 5.04
C LEU A 39 0.82 -20.32 4.36
N GLY A 40 0.98 -20.85 3.14
CA GLY A 40 -0.13 -21.32 2.31
C GLY A 40 -1.12 -20.20 1.93
N ARG A 41 -0.65 -18.95 1.88
CA ARG A 41 -1.45 -17.76 1.57
C ARG A 41 -1.07 -17.21 0.21
N SER A 42 -2.03 -16.56 -0.46
CA SER A 42 -1.75 -15.84 -1.70
C SER A 42 -0.73 -14.73 -1.46
N THR A 43 0.19 -14.55 -2.41
CA THR A 43 1.20 -13.46 -2.41
C THR A 43 0.57 -12.08 -2.21
N ASN A 44 -0.61 -11.87 -2.81
CA ASN A 44 -1.38 -10.63 -2.68
C ASN A 44 -1.91 -10.41 -1.25
N GLY A 45 -2.21 -11.49 -0.51
CA GLY A 45 -2.61 -11.41 0.90
C GLY A 45 -1.43 -11.00 1.79
N VAL A 46 -0.26 -11.58 1.55
CA VAL A 46 0.99 -11.23 2.24
C VAL A 46 1.35 -9.76 1.98
N ALA A 47 1.32 -9.32 0.72
CA ALA A 47 1.59 -7.92 0.36
C ALA A 47 0.60 -6.94 1.00
N ARG A 48 -0.67 -7.35 1.16
CA ARG A 48 -1.68 -6.54 1.83
C ARG A 48 -1.48 -6.47 3.34
N ILE A 49 -1.04 -7.56 3.98
CA ILE A 49 -0.65 -7.54 5.39
C ILE A 49 0.60 -6.70 5.62
N ALA A 50 1.62 -6.85 4.77
CA ALA A 50 2.79 -5.98 4.83
C ALA A 50 2.43 -4.49 4.63
N GLN A 51 1.39 -4.17 3.85
CA GLN A 51 0.85 -2.80 3.76
C GLN A 51 0.15 -2.36 5.04
N LEU A 52 -0.70 -3.21 5.61
CA LEU A 52 -1.43 -2.92 6.85
C LEU A 52 -0.51 -2.81 8.07
N SER A 53 0.55 -3.61 8.12
CA SER A 53 1.60 -3.56 9.16
C SER A 53 2.59 -2.40 8.96
N GLY A 54 2.44 -1.58 7.92
CA GLY A 54 3.30 -0.41 7.70
C GLY A 54 4.69 -0.71 7.13
N LEU A 55 4.99 -1.96 6.78
CA LEU A 55 6.25 -2.37 6.15
C LEU A 55 6.33 -1.98 4.67
N SER A 56 5.20 -1.65 4.08
CA SER A 56 5.16 -1.22 2.69
C SER A 56 5.56 0.23 2.55
N ARG A 57 6.79 0.44 2.09
CA ARG A 57 7.35 1.71 1.62
C ARG A 57 6.55 2.41 0.50
N GLY A 58 5.46 1.80 0.02
CA GLY A 58 4.68 2.25 -1.14
C GLY A 58 3.36 2.96 -0.80
N VAL A 59 2.98 3.08 0.47
CA VAL A 59 1.82 3.90 0.83
C VAL A 59 2.25 5.36 0.70
N THR A 60 1.77 6.01 -0.36
CA THR A 60 1.92 7.45 -0.51
C THR A 60 1.41 8.07 0.78
N PRO A 61 2.22 8.87 1.51
CA PRO A 61 1.79 9.37 2.80
C PRO A 61 0.44 10.09 2.66
N PRO A 62 -0.42 10.07 3.69
CA PRO A 62 -1.63 10.86 3.65
C PRO A 62 -1.30 12.32 3.31
N TRP A 63 -2.23 13.01 2.66
CA TRP A 63 -2.09 14.44 2.37
C TRP A 63 -2.07 15.22 3.68
N SER A 64 -1.02 15.99 3.92
CA SER A 64 -0.95 16.86 5.09
C SER A 64 -1.94 18.01 4.96
N GLU A 65 -2.36 18.59 6.08
CA GLU A 65 -3.28 19.74 6.11
C GLU A 65 -2.73 20.94 5.32
N GLU A 66 -1.42 21.16 5.37
CA GLU A 66 -0.71 22.17 4.58
C GLU A 66 -0.87 21.95 3.05
N GLU A 67 -0.70 20.71 2.59
CA GLU A 67 -0.83 20.35 1.17
C GLU A 67 -2.29 20.54 0.71
N LEU A 68 -3.26 20.15 1.56
CA LEU A 68 -4.68 20.35 1.31
C LEU A 68 -5.07 21.84 1.30
N ALA A 69 -4.46 22.66 2.16
CA ALA A 69 -4.68 24.10 2.18
C ALA A 69 -4.16 24.76 0.88
N LEU A 70 -2.99 24.33 0.39
CA LEU A 70 -2.46 24.77 -0.90
C LEU A 70 -3.38 24.37 -2.06
N LEU A 71 -3.87 23.13 -2.07
CA LEU A 71 -4.84 22.66 -3.07
C LEU A 71 -6.14 23.47 -3.09
N ARG A 72 -6.66 23.81 -1.91
CA ARG A 72 -7.88 24.64 -1.78
C ARG A 72 -7.64 26.08 -2.25
N THR A 73 -6.49 26.64 -1.92
CA THR A 73 -6.14 28.04 -2.24
C THR A 73 -5.84 28.19 -3.73
N HIS A 74 -5.14 27.23 -4.32
CA HIS A 74 -4.71 27.26 -5.72
C HIS A 74 -5.63 26.46 -6.65
N TYR A 75 -6.86 26.16 -6.22
CA TYR A 75 -7.85 25.47 -7.04
C TYR A 75 -8.15 26.26 -8.33
N THR A 76 -8.23 27.59 -8.23
CA THR A 76 -8.48 28.50 -9.36
C THR A 76 -7.28 28.72 -10.28
N GLU A 77 -6.07 28.54 -9.74
CA GLU A 77 -4.80 28.73 -10.46
C GLU A 77 -4.45 27.51 -11.33
N GLY A 78 -5.04 26.35 -11.01
CA GLY A 78 -4.94 25.12 -11.78
C GLY A 78 -3.88 24.15 -11.27
N ILE A 79 -3.97 22.91 -11.77
CA ILE A 79 -3.16 21.79 -11.29
C ILE A 79 -1.66 22.00 -11.51
N GLU A 80 -1.26 22.67 -12.59
CA GLU A 80 0.15 22.89 -12.94
C GLU A 80 0.88 23.69 -11.85
N TYR A 81 0.23 24.70 -11.28
CA TYR A 81 0.78 25.51 -10.20
C TYR A 81 0.95 24.70 -8.90
N VAL A 82 -0.03 23.87 -8.55
CA VAL A 82 0.05 22.97 -7.39
C VAL A 82 1.17 21.94 -7.55
N MET A 83 1.43 21.45 -8.77
CA MET A 83 2.54 20.53 -9.03
C MET A 83 3.90 21.18 -8.77
N SER A 84 4.06 22.47 -9.09
CA SER A 84 5.30 23.21 -8.81
C SER A 84 5.55 23.42 -7.31
N LEU A 85 4.50 23.50 -6.50
CA LEU A 85 4.60 23.67 -5.05
C LEU A 85 4.91 22.37 -4.30
N LEU A 86 4.64 21.20 -4.90
CA LEU A 86 4.77 19.88 -4.26
C LEU A 86 5.74 18.96 -5.00
N PRO A 87 7.06 19.22 -4.96
CA PRO A 87 8.06 18.41 -5.66
C PRO A 87 8.18 16.97 -5.12
N GLY A 88 7.66 16.70 -3.92
CA GLY A 88 7.65 15.38 -3.29
C GLY A 88 6.46 14.49 -3.69
N ARG A 89 5.46 15.02 -4.41
CA ARG A 89 4.25 14.28 -4.78
C ARG A 89 4.24 13.97 -6.27
N SER A 90 3.92 12.72 -6.60
CA SER A 90 3.76 12.31 -8.00
C SER A 90 2.60 13.05 -8.66
N ARG A 91 2.76 13.43 -9.94
CA ARG A 91 1.70 14.03 -10.78
C ARG A 91 0.35 13.30 -10.67
N LYS A 92 0.38 11.96 -10.64
CA LYS A 92 -0.82 11.13 -10.50
C LYS A 92 -1.53 11.33 -9.16
N ALA A 93 -0.79 11.49 -8.06
CA ALA A 93 -1.35 11.76 -6.74
C ALA A 93 -2.00 13.16 -6.71
N ASN A 94 -1.31 14.17 -7.24
CA ASN A 94 -1.82 15.54 -7.35
C ASN A 94 -3.14 15.59 -8.15
N LEU A 95 -3.19 14.90 -9.30
CA LEU A 95 -4.41 14.82 -10.10
C LEU A 95 -5.55 14.08 -9.37
N CYS A 96 -5.23 13.02 -8.63
CA CYS A 96 -6.22 12.23 -7.90
C CYS A 96 -6.90 13.06 -6.79
N ILE A 97 -6.13 13.86 -6.06
CA ILE A 97 -6.70 14.72 -5.01
C ILE A 97 -7.43 15.91 -5.61
N PHE A 98 -6.89 16.56 -6.65
CA PHE A 98 -7.50 17.72 -7.29
C PHE A 98 -8.89 17.41 -7.82
N ARG A 99 -9.06 16.25 -8.49
CA ARG A 99 -10.37 15.76 -8.96
C ARG A 99 -11.34 15.39 -7.85
N ARG A 100 -10.84 15.09 -6.64
CA ARG A 100 -11.66 14.72 -5.48
C ARG A 100 -12.18 15.95 -4.74
N THR A 101 -11.51 17.08 -4.90
CA THR A 101 -11.90 18.40 -4.36
C THR A 101 -12.70 19.27 -5.33
N SER A 102 -12.99 18.79 -6.55
CA SER A 102 -13.86 19.47 -7.55
C SER A 102 -15.34 19.33 -7.28
#